data_AF-A0A943XSM9-F1
#
_entry.id   AF-A0A943XSM9-F1
#
_cell.length_a   1.000
_cell.length_b   1.000
_cell.length_c   1.000
_cell.angle_alpha   90.00
_cell.angle_beta   90.00
_cell.angle_gamma   90.00
#
_symmetry.space_group_name_H-M   'P 1'
#
loop_
_entity.id
_entity.type
_entity.pdbx_description
1 polymer ?
#
loop_
_entity_poly.entity_id
_entity_poly.type
_entity_poly.pdbx_seq_one_letter_code
_entity_poly.pdbx_strand_id
1 'polypeptide(L)'
;VTGPQQTYLLAHELGHIELQHKLGDLSPDEEREANVFAEAYLSTYSRQRTKWFMLAAAVLSCLIAIVGVTFGIMGFQHSQAAAPVAPVVHVSPAPTASNAVVSGKKVVITQSGDKYHKPDCIYVESKNNTQEMTVQQAVALGKEPCSVCKP
;
A
#
# COMPACT_ATOMS: atom_id res chain seq x y z
N VAL A 1 9.50 20.78 37.16
CA VAL A 1 8.17 20.19 37.41
C VAL A 1 7.88 19.24 36.25
N THR A 2 7.58 17.98 36.51
CA THR A 2 7.33 16.99 35.46
C THR A 2 5.90 17.13 34.92
N GLY A 3 5.67 16.83 33.64
CA GLY A 3 4.36 16.96 33.00
C GLY A 3 3.18 16.34 33.77
N PRO A 4 3.32 15.14 34.38
CA PRO A 4 2.24 14.53 35.18
C PRO A 4 1.84 15.36 36.41
N GLN A 5 2.80 16.03 37.06
CA GLN A 5 2.50 16.91 38.20
C GLN A 5 1.75 18.16 37.74
N GLN A 6 2.09 18.73 36.58
CA GLN A 6 1.35 19.88 36.04
C GLN A 6 -0.10 19.52 35.70
N THR A 7 -0.35 18.34 35.12
CA THR A 7 -1.73 17.92 34.82
C THR A 7 -2.56 17.69 36.08
N TYR A 8 -1.94 17.19 37.15
CA TYR A 8 -2.61 17.05 38.44
C TYR A 8 -2.96 18.42 39.03
N LEU A 9 -2.00 19.35 39.07
CA LEU A 9 -2.22 20.70 39.58
C LEU A 9 -3.33 21.42 38.80
N LEU A 10 -3.31 21.35 37.46
CA LEU A 10 -4.39 21.94 36.66
C LEU A 10 -5.76 21.33 36.95
N ALA A 11 -5.84 20.02 37.18
CA ALA A 11 -7.08 19.35 37.54
C ALA A 11 -7.55 19.72 38.96
N HIS A 12 -6.62 19.96 39.89
CA HIS A 12 -6.90 20.45 41.24
C HIS A 12 -7.45 21.89 41.21
N GLU A 13 -6.80 22.80 40.48
CA GLU A 13 -7.30 24.17 40.29
C GLU A 13 -8.68 24.19 39.61
N LEU A 14 -8.89 23.30 38.63
CA LEU A 14 -10.21 23.11 38.01
C LEU A 14 -11.24 22.63 39.03
N GLY A 15 -10.85 21.77 39.97
CA GLY A 15 -11.70 21.32 41.08
C GLY A 15 -12.19 22.48 41.93
N HIS A 16 -11.33 23.44 42.26
CA HIS A 16 -11.75 24.65 42.97
C HIS A 16 -12.79 25.47 42.20
N ILE A 17 -12.65 25.57 40.87
CA ILE A 17 -13.59 26.32 40.02
C ILE A 17 -14.94 25.59 39.93
N GLU A 18 -14.91 24.29 39.64
CA GLU A 18 -16.13 23.50 39.41
C GLU A 18 -16.94 23.30 40.70
N LEU A 19 -16.26 23.10 41.84
CA LEU A 19 -16.89 22.98 43.16
C LEU A 19 -17.18 24.34 43.81
N GLN A 20 -16.87 25.45 43.12
CA GLN A 20 -17.14 26.81 43.56
C GLN A 20 -16.49 27.17 44.92
N HIS A 21 -15.29 26.65 45.18
CA HIS A 21 -14.51 26.95 46.38
C HIS A 21 -14.05 28.42 46.40
N LYS A 22 -13.86 28.96 47.60
CA LYS A 22 -13.37 30.34 47.76
C LYS A 22 -11.85 30.40 47.62
N LEU A 23 -11.35 30.69 46.42
CA LEU A 23 -9.92 30.77 46.10
C LEU A 23 -9.07 31.70 47.00
N GLY A 24 -9.69 32.67 47.69
CA GLY A 24 -9.00 33.60 48.59
C GLY A 24 -8.87 33.13 50.03
N ASP A 25 -9.59 32.09 50.44
CA ASP A 25 -9.61 31.55 51.80
C ASP A 25 -10.06 30.09 51.74
N LEU A 26 -9.14 29.22 51.32
CA LEU A 26 -9.41 27.79 51.14
C LEU A 26 -9.28 27.06 52.48
N SER A 27 -10.38 26.46 52.91
CA SER A 27 -10.39 25.58 54.07
C SER A 27 -9.69 24.24 53.76
N PRO A 28 -9.18 23.52 54.79
CA PRO A 28 -8.60 22.19 54.59
C PRO A 28 -9.55 21.17 53.96
N ASP A 29 -10.86 21.38 54.12
CA ASP A 29 -11.88 20.52 53.52
C ASP A 29 -12.03 20.80 52.00
N GLU A 30 -12.06 22.07 51.59
CA GLU A 30 -12.10 22.47 50.18
C GLU A 30 -10.84 22.02 49.42
N GLU A 31 -9.67 22.13 50.05
CA GLU A 31 -8.41 21.59 49.53
C GLU A 31 -8.46 20.08 49.30
N ARG A 32 -9.04 19.34 50.26
CA ARG A 32 -9.21 17.90 50.13
C ARG A 32 -10.20 17.55 49.03
N GLU A 33 -11.29 18.28 48.91
CA GLU A 33 -12.30 18.07 47.87
C GLU A 33 -11.73 18.32 46.46
N ALA A 34 -10.94 19.37 46.27
CA ALA A 34 -10.25 19.64 45.01
C ALA A 34 -9.24 18.54 44.63
N ASN A 35 -8.53 17.98 45.61
CA ASN A 35 -7.65 16.83 45.40
C ASN A 35 -8.42 15.57 44.96
N VAL A 36 -9.54 15.27 45.63
CA VAL A 36 -10.42 14.14 45.27
C VAL A 36 -10.98 14.32 43.85
N PHE A 37 -11.38 15.54 43.49
CA PHE A 37 -11.83 15.87 42.14
C PHE A 37 -10.73 15.60 41.11
N ALA A 38 -9.50 16.08 41.35
CA ALA A 38 -8.37 15.90 40.42
C ALA A 38 -8.07 14.42 40.16
N GLU A 39 -8.07 13.60 41.21
CA GLU A 39 -7.87 12.15 41.10
C GLU A 39 -8.98 11.47 40.28
N ALA A 40 -10.24 11.79 40.56
CA ALA A 40 -11.38 11.26 39.83
C ALA A 40 -11.37 11.69 38.35
N TYR A 41 -11.06 12.96 38.08
CA TYR A 41 -11.00 13.51 36.73
C TYR A 41 -9.89 12.86 35.90
N LEU A 42 -8.68 12.69 36.46
CA LEU A 42 -7.56 12.09 35.73
C LEU A 42 -7.72 10.58 35.53
N SER A 43 -8.31 9.87 36.50
CA SER A 43 -8.57 8.43 36.37
C SER A 43 -9.59 8.13 35.27
N THR A 44 -10.63 8.96 35.13
CA THR A 44 -11.63 8.83 34.06
C THR A 44 -11.09 9.29 32.70
N TYR A 45 -10.38 10.42 32.65
CA TYR A 45 -9.80 10.95 31.41
C TYR A 45 -8.77 9.99 30.79
N SER A 46 -7.85 9.45 31.59
CA SER A 46 -6.84 8.50 31.10
C SER A 46 -7.47 7.21 30.57
N ARG A 47 -8.52 6.70 31.23
CA ARG A 47 -9.28 5.52 30.78
C ARG A 47 -10.09 5.79 29.51
N GLN A 48 -10.69 6.97 29.40
CA GLN A 48 -11.43 7.35 28.20
C GLN A 48 -10.48 7.55 27.02
N ARG A 49 -9.37 8.26 27.23
CA ARG A 49 -8.33 8.48 26.22
C ARG A 49 -7.79 7.17 25.66
N THR A 50 -7.45 6.20 26.53
CA THR A 50 -6.96 4.88 26.08
C THR A 50 -8.01 4.10 25.28
N LYS A 51 -9.29 4.13 25.67
CA LYS A 51 -10.39 3.53 24.87
C LYS A 51 -10.49 4.13 23.47
N TRP A 52 -10.42 5.46 23.35
CA TRP A 52 -10.47 6.13 22.05
C TRP A 52 -9.25 5.82 21.19
N PHE A 53 -8.05 5.76 21.78
CA PHE A 53 -6.86 5.32 21.06
C PHE A 53 -6.98 3.89 20.55
N MET A 54 -7.47 2.96 21.37
CA MET A 54 -7.67 1.57 20.96
C MET A 54 -8.71 1.46 19.84
N LEU A 55 -9.81 2.21 19.92
CA LEU A 55 -10.82 2.24 18.87
C LEU A 55 -10.27 2.82 17.56
N ALA A 56 -9.53 3.93 17.62
CA ALA A 56 -8.89 4.52 16.44
C ALA A 56 -7.86 3.57 15.80
N ALA A 57 -7.04 2.89 16.62
CA ALA A 57 -6.08 1.90 16.15
C ALA A 57 -6.76 0.70 15.47
N ALA A 58 -7.87 0.19 16.04
CA ALA A 58 -8.65 -0.88 15.45
C ALA A 58 -9.24 -0.48 14.09
N VAL A 59 -9.83 0.73 14.00
CA VAL A 59 -10.36 1.27 12.74
C VAL A 59 -9.26 1.40 11.69
N LEU A 60 -8.10 1.95 12.06
CA LEU A 60 -6.95 2.09 11.16
C LEU A 60 -6.45 0.72 10.66
N SER A 61 -6.35 -0.26 11.55
CA SER A 61 -5.97 -1.63 11.20
C SER A 61 -6.95 -2.26 10.20
N CYS A 62 -8.26 -2.08 10.41
CA CYS A 62 -9.28 -2.53 9.47
C CYS A 62 -9.14 -1.85 8.10
N LEU A 63 -8.89 -0.53 8.05
CA LEU A 63 -8.68 0.19 6.79
C LEU A 63 -7.45 -0.34 6.04
N ILE A 64 -6.34 -0.57 6.73
CA ILE A 64 -5.12 -1.14 6.13
C ILE A 64 -5.39 -2.54 5.58
N ALA A 65 -6.12 -3.39 6.31
CA ALA A 65 -6.49 -4.73 5.87
C ALA A 65 -7.38 -4.69 4.61
N ILE A 66 -8.40 -3.82 4.58
CA ILE A 66 -9.27 -3.65 3.41
C ILE A 66 -8.45 -3.23 2.19
N VAL A 67 -7.56 -2.24 2.35
CA VAL A 67 -6.67 -1.81 1.28
C VAL A 67 -5.78 -2.96 0.79
N GLY A 68 -5.15 -3.71 1.70
CA GLY A 68 -4.34 -4.88 1.36
C GLY A 68 -5.12 -5.95 0.57
N VAL A 69 -6.36 -6.24 0.96
CA VAL A 69 -7.24 -7.18 0.24
C VAL A 69 -7.57 -6.66 -1.16
N THR A 70 -7.91 -5.38 -1.32
CA THR A 70 -8.22 -4.82 -2.65
C THR A 70 -7.02 -4.89 -3.60
N PHE A 71 -5.82 -4.53 -3.13
CA PHE A 71 -4.59 -4.66 -3.93
C PHE A 71 -4.25 -6.12 -4.24
N GLY A 72 -4.44 -7.05 -3.30
CA GLY A 72 -4.22 -8.48 -3.52
C GLY A 72 -5.15 -9.08 -4.58
N ILE A 73 -6.45 -8.72 -4.55
CA ILE A 73 -7.43 -9.18 -5.55
C ILE A 73 -7.11 -8.64 -6.94
N MET A 74 -6.75 -7.35 -7.06
CA MET A 74 -6.37 -6.75 -8.35
C MET A 74 -5.09 -7.39 -8.93
N GLY A 75 -4.12 -7.76 -8.09
CA GLY A 75 -2.90 -8.46 -8.52
C GLY A 75 -3.15 -9.91 -8.97
N PHE A 76 -4.13 -10.61 -8.38
CA PHE A 76 -4.41 -12.01 -8.69
C PHE A 76 -5.11 -12.22 -10.05
N GLN A 77 -5.90 -11.24 -10.51
CA GLN A 77 -6.61 -11.34 -11.78
C GLN A 77 -5.68 -11.37 -13.02
N HIS A 78 -4.41 -10.96 -12.89
CA HIS A 78 -3.45 -10.95 -14.01
C HIS A 78 -2.73 -12.31 -14.22
N SER A 79 -2.89 -13.27 -13.31
CA SER A 79 -2.09 -14.52 -13.29
C SER A 79 -2.82 -15.78 -13.78
N GLN A 80 -4.02 -15.67 -14.36
CA GLN A 80 -4.67 -16.83 -14.99
C GLN A 80 -4.20 -17.02 -16.43
N ALA A 81 -3.05 -17.68 -16.60
CA ALA A 81 -2.65 -18.28 -17.87
C ALA A 81 -3.46 -19.56 -18.10
N ALA A 82 -4.21 -19.61 -19.20
CA ALA A 82 -5.00 -20.77 -19.61
C ALA A 82 -4.10 -22.01 -19.77
N ALA A 83 -4.51 -23.13 -19.16
CA ALA A 83 -3.85 -24.42 -19.36
C ALA A 83 -4.02 -24.88 -20.82
N PRO A 84 -2.98 -25.45 -21.47
CA PRO A 84 -3.09 -25.91 -22.84
C PRO A 84 -3.89 -27.22 -22.88
N VAL A 85 -5.04 -27.19 -23.56
CA VAL A 85 -5.81 -28.40 -23.90
C VAL A 85 -5.00 -29.17 -24.94
N ALA A 86 -4.60 -30.40 -24.61
CA ALA A 86 -3.86 -31.27 -25.50
C ALA A 86 -4.73 -31.63 -26.75
N PRO A 87 -4.20 -31.53 -27.98
CA PRO A 87 -4.96 -31.88 -29.17
C PRO A 87 -4.95 -33.40 -29.40
N VAL A 88 -6.14 -33.97 -29.57
CA VAL A 88 -6.35 -35.35 -30.03
C VAL A 88 -5.88 -35.49 -31.47
N VAL A 89 -5.01 -36.47 -31.70
CA VAL A 89 -4.35 -36.77 -32.98
C VAL A 89 -5.35 -37.41 -33.94
N HIS A 90 -5.61 -36.75 -35.07
CA HIS A 90 -6.15 -37.39 -36.27
C HIS A 90 -5.17 -37.19 -37.44
N VAL A 91 -4.86 -38.30 -38.10
CA VAL A 91 -3.78 -38.48 -39.08
C VAL A 91 -4.20 -38.03 -40.49
N SER A 92 -3.34 -37.20 -41.12
CA SER A 92 -2.91 -37.05 -42.55
C SER A 92 -3.71 -37.73 -43.69
N PRO A 93 -3.75 -37.23 -44.97
CA PRO A 93 -2.69 -36.43 -45.62
C PRO A 93 -3.08 -35.26 -46.57
N ALA A 94 -2.21 -34.22 -46.54
CA ALA A 94 -1.62 -33.35 -47.60
C ALA A 94 -2.36 -32.99 -48.92
N PRO A 95 -1.94 -31.94 -49.65
CA PRO A 95 -1.35 -30.64 -49.25
C PRO A 95 -2.10 -29.45 -49.89
N THR A 96 -2.10 -28.25 -49.28
CA THR A 96 -2.05 -26.91 -49.94
C THR A 96 -2.35 -25.81 -48.91
N ALA A 97 -1.40 -24.87 -48.81
CA ALA A 97 -1.51 -23.55 -48.18
C ALA A 97 -1.92 -23.47 -46.70
N SER A 98 -0.95 -23.66 -45.80
CA SER A 98 -1.06 -23.34 -44.37
C SER A 98 -0.01 -22.30 -43.97
N ASN A 99 -0.43 -21.43 -43.02
CA ASN A 99 0.36 -20.76 -41.97
C ASN A 99 0.40 -19.23 -42.01
N ALA A 100 -0.62 -18.59 -41.44
CA ALA A 100 -0.48 -17.33 -40.72
C ALA A 100 -0.70 -17.56 -39.21
N VAL A 101 0.02 -18.54 -38.65
CA VAL A 101 0.35 -18.52 -37.22
C VAL A 101 1.46 -17.49 -37.09
N VAL A 102 1.10 -16.29 -36.63
CA VAL A 102 2.07 -15.26 -36.26
C VAL A 102 2.83 -15.79 -35.05
N SER A 103 3.89 -16.55 -35.32
CA SER A 103 4.97 -16.82 -34.38
C SER A 103 5.70 -15.50 -34.19
N GLY A 104 5.11 -14.63 -33.38
CA GLY A 104 5.61 -13.29 -33.11
C GLY A 104 6.92 -13.42 -32.34
N LYS A 105 8.05 -13.30 -33.05
CA LYS A 105 9.36 -13.18 -32.42
C LYS A 105 9.26 -12.10 -31.33
N LYS A 106 9.53 -12.49 -30.08
CA LYS A 106 9.53 -11.57 -28.94
C LYS A 106 10.81 -10.75 -28.98
N VAL A 107 10.66 -9.44 -28.88
CA VAL A 107 11.73 -8.45 -28.82
C VAL A 107 11.55 -7.59 -27.58
N VAL A 108 12.64 -7.02 -27.09
CA VAL A 108 12.65 -6.16 -25.91
C VAL A 108 12.91 -4.72 -26.30
N ILE A 109 12.17 -3.80 -25.70
CA ILE A 109 12.40 -2.36 -25.81
C ILE A 109 12.80 -1.79 -24.46
N THR A 110 13.48 -0.64 -24.47
CA THR A 110 13.71 0.16 -23.25
C THR A 110 12.75 1.34 -23.24
N GLN A 111 12.33 1.79 -22.05
CA GLN A 111 11.33 2.87 -21.91
C GLN A 111 11.74 4.18 -22.62
N SER A 112 13.03 4.47 -22.70
CA SER A 112 13.58 5.69 -23.30
C SER A 112 14.27 5.48 -24.65
N GLY A 113 14.36 4.24 -25.15
CA GLY A 113 15.10 3.92 -26.38
C GLY A 113 14.21 3.85 -27.61
N ASP A 114 14.75 4.23 -28.76
CA ASP A 114 14.04 4.18 -30.05
C ASP A 114 14.23 2.87 -30.81
N LYS A 115 14.93 1.91 -30.21
CA LYS A 115 15.27 0.64 -30.85
C LYS A 115 14.72 -0.56 -30.08
N TYR A 116 14.35 -1.60 -30.81
CA TYR A 116 14.00 -2.90 -30.26
C TYR A 116 15.16 -3.88 -30.43
N HIS A 117 15.31 -4.78 -29.44
CA HIS A 117 16.46 -5.65 -29.24
C HIS A 117 16.02 -7.10 -29.04
N LYS A 118 16.96 -8.05 -29.15
CA LYS A 118 16.79 -9.40 -28.56
C LYS A 118 17.02 -9.36 -27.04
N PRO A 119 16.45 -10.29 -26.25
CA PRO A 119 16.64 -10.34 -24.80
C PRO A 119 18.11 -10.43 -24.35
N ASP A 120 18.95 -11.07 -25.16
CA ASP A 120 20.39 -11.32 -24.93
C ASP A 120 21.30 -10.23 -25.53
N CYS A 121 20.75 -9.07 -25.88
CA CYS A 121 21.56 -7.99 -26.43
C CYS A 121 22.29 -7.21 -25.33
N ILE A 122 23.59 -6.98 -25.52
CA ILE A 122 24.48 -6.25 -24.59
C ILE A 122 23.93 -4.90 -24.08
N TYR A 123 23.07 -4.22 -24.85
CA TYR A 123 22.48 -2.93 -24.45
C TYR A 123 21.26 -3.03 -23.54
N VAL A 124 20.72 -4.23 -23.35
CA VAL A 124 19.47 -4.51 -22.61
C VAL A 124 19.60 -5.64 -21.59
N GLU A 125 20.58 -6.55 -21.73
CA GLU A 125 20.77 -7.69 -20.81
C GLU A 125 21.01 -7.28 -19.35
N SER A 126 21.60 -6.11 -19.12
CA SER A 126 21.89 -5.57 -17.78
C SER A 126 20.88 -4.52 -17.30
N LYS A 127 19.79 -4.29 -18.05
CA LYS A 127 18.78 -3.26 -17.75
C LYS A 127 17.52 -3.87 -17.15
N ASN A 128 17.09 -3.30 -16.02
CA ASN A 128 15.87 -3.70 -15.32
C ASN A 128 14.61 -2.96 -15.81
N ASN A 129 14.76 -2.01 -16.75
CA ASN A 129 13.69 -1.18 -17.31
C ASN A 129 13.35 -1.55 -18.76
N THR A 130 13.21 -2.85 -19.02
CA THR A 130 12.88 -3.41 -20.34
C THR A 130 11.44 -3.93 -20.39
N GLN A 131 10.83 -3.89 -21.58
CA GLN A 131 9.50 -4.43 -21.83
C GLN A 131 9.54 -5.38 -23.02
N GLU A 132 9.01 -6.60 -22.86
CA GLU A 132 8.87 -7.56 -23.95
C GLU A 132 7.60 -7.33 -24.76
N MET A 133 7.72 -7.38 -26.09
CA MET A 133 6.59 -7.31 -27.01
C MET A 133 6.92 -8.01 -28.33
N THR A 134 5.95 -8.10 -29.23
CA THR A 134 6.19 -8.65 -30.58
C THR A 134 6.87 -7.62 -31.48
N VAL A 135 7.60 -8.09 -32.50
CA VAL A 135 8.17 -7.20 -33.54
C VAL A 135 7.11 -6.29 -34.15
N GLN A 136 5.90 -6.81 -34.42
CA GLN A 136 4.81 -6.06 -35.01
C GLN A 136 4.37 -4.90 -34.11
N GLN A 137 4.29 -5.12 -32.79
CA GLN A 137 3.98 -4.07 -31.81
C GLN A 137 5.10 -3.03 -31.71
N ALA A 138 6.38 -3.46 -31.72
CA ALA A 138 7.50 -2.54 -31.68
C ALA A 138 7.54 -1.62 -32.90
N VAL A 139 7.28 -2.17 -34.10
CA VAL A 139 7.18 -1.38 -35.35
C VAL A 139 5.97 -0.45 -35.32
N ALA A 140 4.82 -0.90 -34.79
CA ALA A 140 3.64 -0.05 -34.62
C ALA A 140 3.89 1.13 -33.67
N LEU A 141 4.80 0.98 -32.70
CA LEU A 141 5.27 2.06 -31.81
C LEU A 141 6.37 2.94 -32.43
N GLY A 142 6.69 2.74 -33.72
CA GLY A 142 7.71 3.51 -34.43
C GLY A 142 9.15 3.18 -34.03
N LYS A 143 9.39 2.02 -33.41
CA LYS A 143 10.73 1.61 -32.97
C LYS A 143 11.48 0.90 -34.10
N GLU A 144 12.79 1.14 -34.16
CA GLU A 144 13.67 0.58 -35.19
C GLU A 144 14.43 -0.66 -34.71
N PRO A 145 14.84 -1.58 -35.59
CA PRO A 145 15.68 -2.71 -35.21
C PRO A 145 17.06 -2.23 -34.72
N CYS A 146 17.56 -2.85 -33.67
CA CYS A 146 18.94 -2.66 -33.25
C CYS A 146 19.92 -3.23 -34.29
N SER A 147 20.85 -2.40 -34.75
CA SER A 147 21.87 -2.77 -35.74
C SER A 147 22.88 -3.81 -35.23
N VAL A 148 23.01 -3.96 -33.90
CA VAL A 148 23.98 -4.86 -33.26
C VAL A 148 23.41 -6.27 -33.10
N CYS A 149 22.24 -6.42 -32.47
CA CYS A 149 21.68 -7.76 -32.23
C CYS A 149 20.80 -8.30 -33.37
N LYS A 150 20.48 -7.48 -34.38
CA LYS A 150 19.73 -7.86 -35.60
C LYS A 150 18.56 -8.81 -35.29
N PRO A 151 17.56 -8.31 -34.54
CA PRO A 151 16.37 -9.08 -34.12
C PRO A 151 15.58 -9.69 -35.30
#